data_AF-A0A849SAK5-F1
#
_entry.id   AF-A0A849SAK5-F1
#
_cell.length_a   1.000
_cell.length_b   1.000
_cell.length_c   1.000
_cell.angle_alpha   90.00
_cell.angle_beta   90.00
_cell.angle_gamma   90.00
#
_symmetry.space_group_name_H-M   'P 1'
#
loop_
_entity.id
_entity.type
_entity.pdbx_description
1 polymer ?
#
loop_
_entity_poly.entity_id
_entity_poly.type
_entity_poly.pdbx_seq_one_letter_code
_entity_poly.pdbx_strand_id
1 'polypeptide(L)'
;MENTDHLSDRELYTLLYEEVLREETVFQSKDMMNLNCHIDLVGSGSEADTELYLKYYADENYRAFWLNEFPDDVLPNHEPPPFNRDRQLPKPTHKIVHRLD
;
A
#
# COMPACT_ATOMS: atom_id res chain seq x y z
N MET A 1 0.04 7.12 3.94
CA MET A 1 0.66 5.86 4.41
C MET A 1 -0.24 4.80 3.86
N GLU A 2 0.32 3.97 2.99
CA GLU A 2 -0.46 3.13 2.09
C GLU A 2 -0.37 1.65 2.51
N ASN A 3 -1.32 0.85 2.05
CA ASN A 3 -1.29 -0.61 2.13
C ASN A 3 -1.11 -1.18 3.55
N THR A 4 -1.91 -0.69 4.51
CA THR A 4 -1.78 -1.09 5.93
C THR A 4 -2.89 -2.00 6.45
N ASP A 5 -3.99 -2.10 5.71
CA ASP A 5 -5.23 -2.80 6.09
C ASP A 5 -5.13 -4.33 6.24
N HIS A 6 -3.98 -4.92 5.93
CA HIS A 6 -3.66 -6.31 6.23
C HIS A 6 -3.23 -6.55 7.69
N LEU A 7 -2.87 -5.49 8.42
CA LEU A 7 -2.47 -5.55 9.84
C LEU A 7 -3.60 -5.06 10.74
N SER A 8 -3.75 -5.64 11.93
CA SER A 8 -4.56 -5.04 13.00
C SER A 8 -3.93 -3.74 13.50
N ASP A 9 -4.66 -2.94 14.26
CA ASP A 9 -4.10 -1.72 14.87
C ASP A 9 -2.89 -2.05 15.76
N ARG A 10 -2.96 -3.12 16.56
CA ARG A 10 -1.85 -3.50 17.44
C ARG A 10 -0.61 -3.90 16.65
N GLU A 11 -0.78 -4.69 15.59
CA GLU A 11 0.33 -5.12 14.72
C GLU A 11 0.95 -3.92 14.01
N LEU A 12 0.11 -3.05 13.42
CA LEU A 12 0.56 -1.83 12.76
C LEU A 12 1.37 -0.94 13.70
N TYR A 13 0.85 -0.65 14.90
CA TYR A 13 1.58 0.20 15.86
C TYR A 13 2.89 -0.43 16.34
N THR A 14 2.92 -1.76 16.48
CA THR A 14 4.15 -2.47 16.88
C THR A 14 5.20 -2.33 15.77
N LEU A 15 4.84 -2.65 14.52
CA LEU A 15 5.70 -2.53 13.35
C LEU A 15 6.23 -1.10 13.17
N LEU A 16 5.35 -0.10 13.27
CA LEU A 16 5.74 1.30 13.15
C LEU A 16 6.74 1.72 14.24
N TYR A 17 6.47 1.35 15.49
CA TYR A 17 7.27 1.78 16.63
C TYR A 17 8.62 1.07 16.72
N GLU A 18 8.65 -0.22 16.41
CA GLU A 18 9.84 -1.05 16.56
C GLU A 18 10.77 -0.96 15.35
N GLU A 19 10.21 -0.76 14.15
CA GLU A 19 10.97 -0.86 12.89
C GLU A 19 10.84 0.39 12.02
N VAL A 20 9.67 0.63 11.42
CA VAL A 20 9.51 1.57 10.29
C VAL A 20 9.90 3.00 10.65
N LEU A 21 9.45 3.52 11.80
CA LEU A 21 9.75 4.91 12.19
C LEU A 21 11.18 5.10 12.73
N ARG A 22 11.91 4.00 12.94
CA ARG A 22 13.29 4.00 13.39
C ARG A 22 14.29 3.75 12.27
N GLU A 23 13.80 3.37 11.09
CA GLU A 23 14.64 3.20 9.92
C GLU A 23 15.38 4.50 9.59
N GLU A 24 16.65 4.38 9.22
CA GLU A 24 17.42 5.52 8.75
C GLU A 24 16.85 5.99 7.40
N THR A 25 16.25 7.17 7.39
CA THR A 25 15.68 7.75 6.18
C THR A 25 16.60 8.82 5.59
N VAL A 26 16.55 8.97 4.27
CA VAL A 26 17.32 10.01 3.58
C VAL A 26 16.81 11.38 4.03
N PHE A 27 17.74 12.25 4.42
CA PHE A 27 17.42 13.63 4.73
C PHE A 27 16.75 14.29 3.51
N GLN A 28 15.49 14.67 3.65
CA GLN A 28 14.77 15.40 2.62
C GLN A 28 15.33 16.82 2.53
N SER A 29 16.23 17.02 1.57
CA SER A 29 16.83 18.33 1.31
C SER A 29 15.75 19.35 0.91
N LYS A 30 16.11 20.64 0.92
CA LYS A 30 15.19 21.72 0.53
C LYS A 30 14.64 21.56 -0.90
N ASP A 31 15.41 20.94 -1.79
CA ASP A 31 15.01 20.65 -3.17
C ASP A 31 14.06 19.44 -3.27
N MET A 32 14.09 18.55 -2.28
CA MET A 32 13.18 17.41 -2.14
C MET A 32 11.86 17.77 -1.44
N MET A 33 11.73 18.96 -0.85
CA MET A 33 10.51 19.39 -0.13
C MET A 33 9.26 19.53 -1.01
N ASN A 34 9.41 19.48 -2.35
CA ASN A 34 8.28 19.46 -3.27
C ASN A 34 7.81 18.03 -3.62
N LEU A 35 8.42 16.99 -3.05
CA LEU A 35 8.02 15.60 -3.24
C LEU A 35 6.99 15.20 -2.19
N ASN A 36 5.92 14.55 -2.64
CA ASN A 36 4.91 13.95 -1.78
C ASN A 36 5.31 12.51 -1.43
N CYS A 37 6.23 12.35 -0.49
CA CYS A 37 6.71 11.05 -0.06
C CYS A 37 5.77 10.43 0.98
N HIS A 38 5.42 9.15 0.79
CA HIS A 38 4.59 8.37 1.70
C HIS A 38 5.30 7.10 2.13
N ILE A 39 4.98 6.61 3.32
CA ILE A 39 5.35 5.25 3.76
C ILE A 39 4.37 4.26 3.12
N ASP A 40 4.89 3.25 2.44
CA ASP A 40 4.15 2.11 1.91
C ASP A 40 4.70 0.83 2.59
N LEU A 41 3.84 0.11 3.32
CA LEU A 41 4.26 -1.05 4.11
C LEU A 41 4.52 -2.31 3.29
N VAL A 42 4.16 -2.32 2.00
CA VAL A 42 4.44 -3.43 1.07
C VAL A 42 5.19 -2.94 -0.18
N GLY A 43 5.86 -1.80 -0.06
CA GLY A 43 6.51 -1.09 -1.17
C GLY A 43 8.00 -1.38 -1.34
N SER A 44 8.60 -2.33 -0.59
CA SER A 44 10.06 -2.56 -0.65
C SER A 44 10.51 -3.25 -1.94
N GLY A 45 9.61 -3.94 -2.64
CA GLY A 45 9.92 -4.80 -3.78
C GLY A 45 10.50 -6.16 -3.37
N SER A 46 10.48 -6.52 -2.09
CA SER A 46 10.78 -7.88 -1.64
C SER A 46 9.69 -8.88 -2.08
N GLU A 47 10.05 -10.16 -2.20
CA GLU A 47 9.08 -11.21 -2.57
C GLU A 47 7.90 -11.30 -1.59
N ALA A 48 8.16 -11.14 -0.29
CA ALA A 48 7.12 -11.15 0.74
C ALA A 48 6.14 -9.96 0.60
N ASP A 49 6.67 -8.77 0.33
CA ASP A 49 5.86 -7.58 0.10
C ASP A 49 5.07 -7.68 -1.19
N THR A 50 5.69 -8.18 -2.25
CA THR A 50 5.01 -8.46 -3.53
C THR A 50 3.86 -9.46 -3.34
N GLU A 51 4.07 -10.54 -2.59
CA GLU A 51 3.02 -11.51 -2.29
C GLU A 51 1.86 -10.85 -1.51
N LEU A 52 2.15 -10.05 -0.49
CA LEU A 52 1.14 -9.29 0.26
C LEU A 52 0.39 -8.29 -0.63
N TYR A 53 1.09 -7.58 -1.51
CA TYR A 53 0.49 -6.64 -2.45
C TYR A 53 -0.46 -7.35 -3.42
N LEU A 54 -0.01 -8.44 -4.05
CA LEU A 54 -0.81 -9.23 -4.98
C LEU A 54 -2.02 -9.87 -4.31
N LYS A 55 -1.88 -10.24 -3.03
CA LYS A 55 -2.96 -10.80 -2.21
C LYS A 55 -4.03 -9.78 -1.84
N TYR A 56 -3.63 -8.60 -1.35
CA TYR A 56 -4.56 -7.68 -0.66
C TYR A 56 -4.91 -6.40 -1.42
N TYR A 57 -4.06 -5.94 -2.34
CA TYR A 57 -4.13 -4.57 -2.87
C TYR A 57 -4.14 -4.49 -4.40
N ALA A 58 -3.57 -5.47 -5.09
CA ALA A 58 -3.55 -5.49 -6.54
C ALA A 58 -4.95 -5.72 -7.12
N ASP A 59 -5.39 -4.81 -7.98
CA ASP A 59 -6.63 -5.00 -8.74
C ASP A 59 -6.48 -6.09 -9.82
N GLU A 60 -7.60 -6.45 -10.45
CA GLU A 60 -7.63 -7.49 -11.48
C GLU A 60 -6.75 -7.14 -12.69
N ASN A 61 -6.65 -5.86 -13.05
CA ASN A 61 -5.84 -5.41 -14.19
C ASN A 61 -4.35 -5.59 -13.91
N TYR A 62 -3.89 -5.19 -12.72
CA TYR A 62 -2.50 -5.34 -12.31
C TYR A 62 -2.12 -6.81 -12.15
N ARG A 63 -3.03 -7.64 -11.62
CA ARG A 63 -2.82 -9.09 -11.52
C ARG A 63 -2.71 -9.76 -12.89
N ALA A 64 -3.51 -9.34 -13.87
CA ALA A 64 -3.41 -9.83 -15.24
C ALA A 64 -2.09 -9.40 -15.91
N PHE A 65 -1.69 -8.14 -15.69
CA PHE A 65 -0.38 -7.64 -16.12
C PHE A 65 0.76 -8.45 -15.50
N TRP A 66 0.70 -8.76 -14.20
CA TRP A 66 1.72 -9.56 -13.53
C TRP A 66 1.94 -10.91 -14.19
N LEU A 67 0.87 -11.67 -14.44
CA LEU A 67 0.97 -12.98 -15.11
C LEU A 67 1.42 -12.89 -16.58
N ASN A 68 1.23 -11.74 -17.23
CA ASN A 68 1.77 -11.53 -18.58
C ASN A 68 3.30 -11.35 -18.55
N GLU A 69 3.81 -10.58 -17.59
CA GLU A 69 5.25 -10.34 -17.45
C GLU A 69 5.98 -11.52 -16.80
N PHE A 70 5.32 -12.23 -15.90
CA PHE A 70 5.85 -13.36 -15.12
C PHE A 70 4.93 -14.58 -15.26
N PRO A 71 4.93 -15.27 -16.42
CA PRO A 71 3.99 -16.35 -16.72
C PRO A 71 4.19 -17.61 -15.88
N ASP A 72 5.36 -17.78 -15.28
CA ASP A 72 5.69 -18.93 -14.42
C ASP A 72 5.34 -18.71 -12.94
N ASP A 73 4.95 -17.49 -12.56
CA ASP A 73 4.59 -17.17 -11.17
C ASP A 73 3.21 -17.73 -10.80
N VAL A 74 3.05 -18.06 -9.53
CA VAL A 74 1.76 -18.46 -8.96
C VAL A 74 1.20 -17.28 -8.17
N LEU A 75 0.14 -16.66 -8.69
CA LEU A 75 -0.54 -15.60 -7.95
C LEU A 75 -1.22 -16.15 -6.69
N PRO A 76 -1.08 -15.48 -5.53
CA PRO A 76 -1.93 -15.76 -4.40
C PRO A 76 -3.39 -15.46 -4.75
N ASN A 77 -4.31 -16.14 -4.08
CA ASN A 77 -5.73 -15.77 -4.14
C ASN A 77 -5.90 -14.33 -3.66
N HIS A 78 -6.64 -13.53 -4.41
CA HIS A 78 -6.95 -12.17 -3.98
C HIS A 78 -7.95 -12.22 -2.80
N GLU A 79 -7.64 -11.48 -1.75
CA GLU A 79 -8.44 -11.37 -0.53
C GLU A 79 -8.64 -9.90 -0.19
N PRO A 80 -9.84 -9.47 0.26
CA PRO A 80 -9.98 -8.13 0.81
C PRO A 80 -9.13 -8.01 2.09
N PRO A 81 -8.51 -6.85 2.35
CA PRO A 81 -7.83 -6.63 3.62
C PRO A 81 -8.78 -6.84 4.83
N PRO A 82 -8.32 -7.52 5.91
CA PRO A 82 -9.12 -7.83 7.09
C PRO A 82 -9.62 -6.61 7.87
N PHE A 83 -8.94 -5.47 7.77
CA PHE A 83 -9.29 -4.24 8.48
C PHE A 83 -9.71 -3.14 7.52
N ASN A 84 -10.55 -2.21 7.98
CA ASN A 84 -10.96 -1.05 7.19
C ASN A 84 -10.83 0.21 8.05
N ARG A 85 -9.66 0.85 7.95
CA ARG A 85 -9.34 2.05 8.73
C ARG A 85 -10.13 3.26 8.27
N ASP A 86 -10.44 3.31 6.97
CA ASP A 86 -11.12 4.45 6.35
C ASP A 86 -12.64 4.45 6.55
N ARG A 87 -13.20 3.41 7.18
CA ARG A 87 -14.65 3.29 7.39
C ARG A 87 -15.20 4.43 8.25
N GLN A 88 -14.37 4.98 9.15
CA GLN A 88 -14.76 6.05 10.07
C GLN A 88 -14.35 7.44 9.58
N LEU A 89 -13.59 7.53 8.49
CA LEU A 89 -13.17 8.82 7.95
C LEU A 89 -14.38 9.58 7.39
N PRO A 90 -14.45 10.91 7.60
CA PRO A 90 -15.45 11.75 6.98
C PRO A 90 -15.44 11.55 5.46
N LYS A 91 -16.61 11.29 4.88
CA LYS A 91 -16.72 11.22 3.43
C LYS A 91 -16.64 12.63 2.85
N PRO A 92 -15.99 12.84 1.69
CA PRO A 92 -15.93 14.14 1.06
C PRO A 92 -17.35 14.67 0.84
N THR A 93 -17.57 15.92 1.28
CA THR A 93 -18.88 16.60 1.18
C THR A 93 -19.17 17.14 -0.22
N HIS A 94 -18.16 17.21 -1.08
CA HIS A 94 -18.31 17.58 -2.47
C HIS A 94 -18.49 16.32 -3.33
N LYS A 95 -19.37 16.38 -4.33
CA LYS A 95 -19.50 15.31 -5.31
C LYS A 95 -18.19 15.22 -6.08
N ILE A 96 -17.54 14.06 -6.06
CA ILE A 96 -16.47 13.72 -6.99
C ILE A 96 -17.14 13.64 -8.36
N VAL A 97 -17.01 14.71 -9.15
CA VAL A 97 -17.40 14.67 -10.56
C VAL A 97 -16.27 13.93 -11.25
N HIS A 98 -16.48 12.65 -11.60
CA HIS A 98 -15.60 11.96 -12.52
C HIS A 98 -15.59 12.74 -13.81
N ARG A 99 -14.52 13.50 -14.05
CA ARG A 99 -14.26 14.11 -15.34
C ARG A 99 -13.78 12.95 -16.22
N LEU A 100 -14.67 12.52 -17.11
CA LEU A 100 -14.31 11.64 -18.22
C LEU A 100 -13.54 12.54 -19.19
N ASP A 101 -12.22 12.45 -19.12
CA ASP A 101 -11.31 13.03 -20.11
C ASP A 101 -10.94 11.94 -21.11
#